data_AF-A0A2X1M368-F1
#
_entry.id   AF-A0A2X1M368-F1
#
_cell.length_a   1.000
_cell.length_b   1.000
_cell.length_c   1.000
_cell.angle_alpha   90.00
_cell.angle_beta   90.00
_cell.angle_gamma   90.00
#
_symmetry.space_group_name_H-M   'P 1'
#
loop_
_entity.id
_entity.type
_entity.pdbx_description
1 polymer ?
#
loop_
_entity_poly.entity_id
_entity_poly.type
_entity_poly.pdbx_seq_one_letter_code
_entity_poly.pdbx_strand_id
1 'polypeptide(L)'
;MADTRPERRFTRIDRLPPYVFNITAELKMAARRRGEDIIDFSMGNPDGATPPHIVEKLCTVAQRPDTHGYSTSRGIPRLRRAISRWYQDRYDVEIDPESEAIVTIGSKEGLAHLMLATLDHGDTVLVPNPSYPIHIYGAVIAGRRYAQCRWWKVSISSTNWSEPFVKVIRNRR
;
A
#
# COMPACT_ATOMS: atom_id res chain seq x y z
N MET A 1 -35.22 -21.15 21.22
CA MET A 1 -35.37 -19.72 20.85
C MET A 1 -34.14 -19.36 20.02
N ALA A 2 -34.33 -19.12 18.71
CA ALA A 2 -33.23 -18.66 17.86
C ALA A 2 -32.85 -17.22 18.27
N ASP A 3 -31.56 -16.94 18.40
CA ASP A 3 -31.03 -15.61 18.71
C ASP A 3 -31.36 -14.66 17.55
N THR A 4 -32.35 -13.79 17.72
CA THR A 4 -32.85 -12.82 16.73
C THR A 4 -32.16 -11.46 16.82
N ARG A 5 -30.92 -11.41 17.30
CA ARG A 5 -30.15 -10.16 17.28
C ARG A 5 -29.87 -9.78 15.81
N PRO A 6 -30.14 -8.51 15.42
CA PRO A 6 -29.77 -8.05 14.09
C PRO A 6 -28.27 -8.23 13.89
N GLU A 7 -27.89 -8.81 12.75
CA GLU A 7 -26.49 -9.04 12.41
C GLU A 7 -25.74 -7.71 12.42
N ARG A 8 -24.67 -7.64 13.22
CA ARG A 8 -23.89 -6.42 13.39
C ARG A 8 -23.22 -6.07 12.06
N ARG A 9 -23.68 -5.00 11.41
CA ARG A 9 -23.06 -4.50 10.17
C ARG A 9 -21.85 -3.62 10.45
N PHE A 10 -20.81 -3.80 9.66
CA PHE A 10 -19.59 -3.00 9.70
C PHE A 10 -19.58 -2.07 8.48
N THR A 11 -19.98 -0.82 8.67
CA THR A 11 -20.15 0.17 7.59
C THR A 11 -18.92 0.37 6.70
N ARG A 12 -17.71 0.18 7.24
CA ARG A 12 -16.47 0.22 6.46
C ARG A 12 -16.34 -0.97 5.51
N ILE A 13 -16.72 -2.17 5.96
CA ILE A 13 -16.73 -3.38 5.15
C ILE A 13 -17.77 -3.27 4.05
N ASP A 14 -18.97 -2.80 4.38
CA ASP A 14 -20.08 -2.60 3.43
C ASP A 14 -19.73 -1.62 2.28
N ARG A 15 -18.77 -0.72 2.50
CA ARG A 15 -18.36 0.29 1.52
C ARG A 15 -17.15 -0.14 0.68
N LEU A 16 -16.52 -1.27 0.97
CA LEU A 16 -15.39 -1.74 0.20
C LEU A 16 -15.85 -2.19 -1.20
N PRO A 17 -15.22 -1.71 -2.28
CA PRO A 17 -15.49 -2.22 -3.62
C PRO A 17 -15.12 -3.71 -3.73
N PRO A 18 -15.68 -4.44 -4.71
CA PRO A 18 -15.28 -5.81 -5.00
C PRO A 18 -13.77 -5.93 -5.24
N TYR A 19 -13.17 -7.01 -4.74
CA TYR A 19 -11.74 -7.29 -4.94
C TYR A 19 -11.54 -8.12 -6.20
N VAL A 20 -11.14 -7.44 -7.28
CA VAL A 20 -10.99 -8.04 -8.63
C VAL A 20 -10.12 -9.29 -8.64
N PHE A 21 -9.07 -9.34 -7.82
CA PHE A 21 -8.16 -10.48 -7.76
C PHE A 21 -8.80 -11.73 -7.15
N ASN A 22 -9.87 -11.59 -6.36
CA ASN A 22 -10.62 -12.75 -5.87
C ASN A 22 -11.37 -13.42 -7.02
N ILE A 23 -12.00 -12.62 -7.88
CA ILE A 23 -12.73 -13.09 -9.06
C ILE A 23 -11.79 -13.84 -10.01
N THR A 24 -10.63 -13.26 -10.31
CA THR A 24 -9.64 -13.94 -11.19
C THR A 24 -9.08 -15.20 -10.54
N ALA A 25 -8.87 -15.22 -9.23
CA ALA A 25 -8.43 -16.40 -8.50
C ALA A 25 -9.48 -17.53 -8.57
N GLU A 26 -10.76 -17.23 -8.37
CA GLU A 26 -11.85 -18.20 -8.46
C GLU A 26 -11.96 -18.81 -9.86
N LEU A 27 -11.91 -17.97 -10.91
CA LEU A 27 -11.93 -18.42 -12.30
C LEU A 27 -10.73 -19.33 -12.62
N LYS A 28 -9.53 -18.92 -12.20
CA LYS A 28 -8.31 -19.71 -12.35
C LYS A 28 -8.41 -21.06 -11.65
N MET A 29 -8.89 -21.08 -10.41
CA MET A 29 -9.08 -22.33 -9.67
C MET A 29 -10.10 -23.24 -10.33
N ALA A 30 -11.21 -22.70 -10.86
CA ALA A 30 -12.21 -23.47 -11.56
C ALA A 30 -11.66 -24.10 -12.85
N ALA A 31 -10.88 -23.36 -13.65
CA ALA A 31 -10.22 -23.87 -14.84
C ALA A 31 -9.19 -24.97 -14.50
N ARG A 32 -8.36 -24.78 -13.46
CA ARG A 32 -7.42 -25.81 -12.99
C ARG A 32 -8.15 -27.09 -12.61
N ARG A 33 -9.30 -26.99 -11.94
CA ARG A 33 -10.12 -28.15 -11.56
C ARG A 33 -10.70 -28.90 -12.78
N ARG A 34 -10.84 -28.24 -13.93
CA ARG A 34 -11.24 -28.88 -15.20
C ARG A 34 -10.06 -29.49 -15.96
N GLY A 35 -8.83 -29.41 -15.42
CA GLY A 35 -7.63 -29.93 -16.06
C GLY A 35 -7.08 -29.03 -17.18
N GLU A 36 -7.50 -27.77 -17.24
CA GLU A 36 -7.02 -26.82 -18.23
C GLU A 36 -5.59 -26.36 -17.91
N ASP A 37 -4.76 -26.22 -18.95
CA ASP A 37 -3.46 -25.54 -18.86
C ASP A 37 -3.65 -24.02 -18.90
N ILE A 38 -3.19 -23.33 -17.86
CA ILE A 38 -3.48 -21.90 -17.65
C ILE A 38 -2.19 -21.10 -17.69
N ILE A 39 -2.14 -20.14 -18.61
CA ILE A 39 -1.14 -19.08 -18.61
C ILE A 39 -1.70 -17.90 -17.78
N ASP A 40 -1.11 -17.66 -16.62
CA ASP A 40 -1.62 -16.70 -15.63
C ASP A 40 -0.91 -15.34 -15.71
N PHE A 41 -1.61 -14.33 -16.26
CA PHE A 41 -1.20 -12.93 -16.27
C PHE A 41 -2.01 -12.05 -15.28
N SER A 42 -2.69 -12.66 -14.32
CA SER A 42 -3.61 -11.95 -13.42
C SER A 42 -2.93 -11.23 -12.25
N MET A 43 -1.68 -11.57 -11.94
CA MET A 43 -0.95 -11.07 -10.76
C MET A 43 0.44 -10.57 -11.15
N GLY A 44 0.80 -9.38 -10.67
CA GLY A 44 2.13 -8.79 -10.86
C GLY A 44 3.18 -9.32 -9.87
N ASN A 45 3.16 -10.62 -9.56
CA ASN A 45 4.20 -11.22 -8.73
C ASN A 45 5.45 -11.45 -9.59
N PRO A 46 6.64 -11.06 -9.13
CA PRO A 46 7.87 -11.43 -9.82
C PRO A 46 8.01 -12.96 -9.82
N ASP A 47 8.52 -13.48 -10.92
CA ASP A 47 8.80 -14.90 -11.17
C ASP A 47 10.18 -15.34 -10.66
N GLY A 48 11.12 -14.39 -10.58
CA GLY A 48 12.46 -14.62 -10.07
C GLY A 48 12.52 -14.85 -8.55
N ALA A 49 13.51 -15.66 -8.13
CA ALA A 49 13.84 -15.83 -6.73
C ALA A 49 14.46 -14.56 -6.12
N THR A 50 14.28 -14.37 -4.82
CA THR A 50 15.00 -13.35 -4.06
C THR A 50 16.52 -13.52 -4.24
N PRO A 51 17.30 -12.46 -4.48
CA PRO A 51 18.75 -12.54 -4.64
C PRO A 51 19.44 -13.33 -3.51
N PRO A 52 20.38 -14.25 -3.81
CA PRO A 52 20.94 -15.19 -2.83
C PRO A 52 21.53 -14.54 -1.57
N HIS A 53 22.24 -13.41 -1.73
CA HIS A 53 22.85 -12.70 -0.61
C HIS A 53 21.83 -12.16 0.42
N ILE A 54 20.59 -11.90 -0.01
CA ILE A 54 19.50 -11.48 0.90
C ILE A 54 19.00 -12.67 1.71
N VAL A 55 18.80 -13.81 1.03
CA VAL A 55 18.38 -15.08 1.67
C VAL A 55 19.42 -15.54 2.68
N GLU A 56 20.70 -15.51 2.29
CA GLU A 56 21.82 -15.83 3.18
C GLU A 56 21.82 -14.91 4.40
N LYS A 57 21.68 -13.59 4.21
CA LYS A 57 21.66 -12.64 5.32
C LYS A 57 20.50 -12.88 6.28
N LEU A 58 19.32 -13.22 5.76
CA LEU A 58 18.17 -13.60 6.57
C LEU A 58 18.50 -14.83 7.42
N CYS A 59 19.03 -15.90 6.81
CA CYS A 59 19.40 -17.12 7.52
C CYS A 59 20.45 -16.85 8.61
N THR A 60 21.49 -16.05 8.32
CA THR A 60 22.50 -15.67 9.31
C THR A 60 21.89 -14.93 10.50
N VAL A 61 20.99 -13.96 10.24
CA VAL A 61 20.41 -13.14 11.31
C VAL A 61 19.40 -13.94 12.13
N ALA A 62 18.60 -14.81 11.52
CA ALA A 62 17.61 -15.63 12.20
C ALA A 62 18.21 -16.61 13.23
N GLN A 63 19.46 -17.05 13.02
CA GLN A 63 20.18 -17.92 13.96
C GLN A 63 20.65 -17.19 15.22
N ARG A 64 20.62 -15.86 15.24
CA ARG A 64 21.11 -15.08 16.37
C ARG A 64 20.03 -14.96 17.46
N PRO A 65 20.30 -15.39 18.71
CA PRO A 65 19.31 -15.34 19.79
C PRO A 65 18.83 -13.93 20.15
N ASP A 66 19.63 -12.89 19.88
CA ASP A 66 19.31 -11.49 20.21
C ASP A 66 18.33 -10.82 19.22
N THR A 67 17.84 -11.55 18.22
CA THR A 67 17.02 -10.99 17.13
C THR A 67 15.55 -11.38 17.17
N HIS A 68 15.15 -12.21 18.13
CA HIS A 68 13.80 -12.80 18.19
C HIS A 68 12.78 -11.95 18.97
N GLY A 69 13.26 -10.94 19.71
CA GLY A 69 12.41 -10.03 20.48
C GLY A 69 11.65 -9.02 19.63
N TYR A 70 10.83 -8.19 20.28
CA TYR A 70 10.16 -7.09 19.62
C TYR A 70 11.14 -6.14 18.95
N SER A 71 10.83 -5.77 17.71
CA SER A 71 11.57 -4.71 17.00
C SER A 71 11.18 -3.33 17.53
N THR A 72 11.97 -2.32 17.17
CA THR A 72 11.62 -0.92 17.42
C THR A 72 10.41 -0.52 16.58
N SER A 73 9.47 0.25 17.13
CA SER A 73 8.22 0.64 16.46
C SER A 73 8.42 1.32 15.10
N ARG A 74 9.47 2.14 14.94
CA ARG A 74 9.82 2.81 13.68
C ARG A 74 10.55 1.91 12.67
N GLY A 75 10.96 0.71 13.10
CA GLY A 75 11.83 -0.19 12.35
C GLY A 75 13.32 -0.01 12.65
N ILE A 76 14.08 -1.06 12.31
CA ILE A 76 15.51 -1.21 12.65
C ILE A 76 16.31 0.02 12.18
N PRO A 77 17.06 0.71 13.06
CA PRO A 77 17.78 1.95 12.70
C PRO A 77 18.77 1.80 11.53
N ARG A 78 19.39 0.62 11.39
CA ARG A 78 20.30 0.33 10.25
C ARG A 78 19.55 0.24 8.92
N LEU A 79 18.31 -0.27 8.94
CA LEU A 79 17.47 -0.35 7.75
C LEU A 79 16.99 1.04 7.32
N ARG A 80 16.50 1.86 8.27
CA ARG A 80 16.10 3.25 8.00
C ARG A 80 17.25 4.06 7.37
N ARG A 81 18.46 3.94 7.92
CA ARG A 81 19.67 4.57 7.35
C ARG A 81 20.01 4.06 5.94
N ALA A 82 19.83 2.77 5.67
CA ALA A 82 20.09 2.20 4.35
C ALA A 82 19.07 2.72 3.31
N ILE A 83 17.80 2.82 3.67
CA ILE A 83 16.74 3.38 2.81
C ILE A 83 17.03 4.86 2.50
N SER A 84 17.41 5.63 3.52
CA SER A 84 17.71 7.07 3.36
C SER A 84 18.89 7.30 2.42
N ARG A 85 19.98 6.53 2.58
CA ARG A 85 21.12 6.57 1.65
C ARG A 85 20.73 6.17 0.22
N TRP A 86 19.90 5.13 0.08
CA TRP A 86 19.45 4.70 -1.24
C TRP A 86 18.66 5.79 -1.97
N TYR A 87 17.86 6.57 -1.26
CA TYR A 87 17.18 7.73 -1.83
C TYR A 87 18.15 8.83 -2.26
N GLN A 88 19.13 9.15 -1.43
CA GLN A 88 20.17 10.12 -1.77
C GLN A 88 20.98 9.69 -3.00
N ASP A 89 21.49 8.45 -3.01
CA ASP A 89 22.35 7.95 -4.08
C ASP A 89 21.60 7.82 -5.43
N ARG A 90 20.30 7.47 -5.39
CA ARG A 90 19.52 7.15 -6.59
C ARG A 90 18.77 8.35 -7.17
N TYR A 91 18.34 9.27 -6.30
CA TYR A 91 17.43 10.36 -6.64
C TYR A 91 17.88 11.73 -6.15
N ASP A 92 19.01 11.84 -5.44
CA ASP A 92 19.48 13.10 -4.82
C ASP A 92 18.45 13.70 -3.86
N VAL A 93 17.79 12.83 -3.08
CA VAL A 93 16.81 13.20 -2.06
C VAL A 93 17.34 12.85 -0.68
N GLU A 94 17.60 13.89 0.11
CA GLU A 94 17.96 13.74 1.52
C GLU A 94 16.72 13.37 2.35
N ILE A 95 16.84 12.30 3.16
CA ILE A 95 15.82 11.84 4.10
C ILE A 95 16.51 11.68 5.45
N ASP A 96 16.02 12.35 6.50
CA ASP A 96 16.46 12.11 7.87
C ASP A 96 15.93 10.75 8.34
N PRO A 97 16.79 9.75 8.60
CA PRO A 97 16.35 8.44 9.03
C PRO A 97 15.56 8.48 10.35
N GLU A 98 15.79 9.45 11.24
CA GLU A 98 15.17 9.49 12.57
C GLU A 98 13.78 10.14 12.58
N SER A 99 13.54 11.13 11.71
CA SER A 99 12.28 11.88 11.65
C SER A 99 11.43 11.60 10.42
N GLU A 100 12.01 11.13 9.31
CA GLU A 100 11.32 11.02 8.00
C GLU A 100 11.21 9.58 7.47
N ALA A 101 11.77 8.58 8.19
CA ALA A 101 11.73 7.19 7.77
C ALA A 101 11.03 6.27 8.79
N ILE A 102 10.04 5.50 8.32
CA ILE A 102 9.38 4.42 9.06
C ILE A 102 9.34 3.14 8.21
N VAL A 103 9.61 2.00 8.84
CA VAL A 103 9.53 0.68 8.17
C VAL A 103 8.17 0.05 8.43
N THR A 104 7.55 -0.44 7.36
CA THR A 104 6.21 -1.06 7.37
C THR A 104 6.28 -2.51 6.92
N ILE A 105 5.23 -3.28 7.22
CA ILE A 105 5.06 -4.67 6.76
C ILE A 105 4.54 -4.63 5.31
N GLY A 106 5.43 -4.21 4.41
CA GLY A 106 5.13 -3.98 3.02
C GLY A 106 4.36 -2.69 2.74
N SER A 107 4.20 -2.38 1.46
CA SER A 107 3.62 -1.10 1.00
C SER A 107 2.11 -0.98 1.25
N LYS A 108 1.36 -2.09 1.18
CA LYS A 108 -0.09 -2.08 1.41
C LYS A 108 -0.45 -1.64 2.82
N GLU A 109 0.25 -2.18 3.82
CA GLU A 109 0.06 -1.86 5.23
C GLU A 109 0.48 -0.42 5.50
N GLY A 110 1.65 -0.01 5.01
CA GLY A 110 2.14 1.36 5.15
C GLY A 110 1.18 2.41 4.59
N LEU A 111 0.63 2.19 3.39
CA LEU A 111 -0.32 3.14 2.81
C LEU A 111 -1.64 3.19 3.58
N ALA A 112 -2.15 2.05 4.03
CA ALA A 112 -3.37 2.00 4.82
C ALA A 112 -3.21 2.77 6.15
N HIS A 113 -2.09 2.56 6.86
CA HIS A 113 -1.81 3.27 8.10
C HIS A 113 -1.49 4.74 7.89
N LEU A 114 -0.83 5.11 6.80
CA LEU A 114 -0.65 6.51 6.44
C LEU A 114 -2.00 7.22 6.33
N MET A 115 -2.95 6.63 5.58
CA MET A 115 -4.30 7.20 5.45
C MET A 115 -5.06 7.26 6.79
N LEU A 116 -4.86 6.28 7.68
CA LEU A 116 -5.44 6.31 9.02
C LEU A 116 -4.82 7.41 9.89
N ALA A 117 -3.53 7.69 9.74
CA ALA A 117 -2.79 8.65 10.55
C ALA A 117 -2.98 10.10 10.09
N THR A 118 -3.24 10.33 8.79
CA THR A 118 -3.19 11.68 8.21
C THR A 118 -4.55 12.23 7.77
N LEU A 119 -5.63 11.44 7.78
CA LEU A 119 -6.93 11.88 7.26
C LEU A 119 -7.92 12.18 8.39
N ASP A 120 -8.62 13.30 8.25
CA ASP A 120 -9.57 13.82 9.22
C ASP A 120 -11.03 13.75 8.74
N HIS A 121 -11.94 14.21 9.59
CA HIS A 121 -13.35 14.38 9.21
C HIS A 121 -13.56 15.44 8.16
N GLY A 122 -14.12 15.04 7.01
CA GLY A 122 -14.37 15.90 5.85
C GLY A 122 -13.42 15.63 4.69
N ASP A 123 -12.29 14.98 4.94
CA ASP A 123 -11.28 14.75 3.91
C ASP A 123 -11.75 13.83 2.77
N THR A 124 -11.28 14.16 1.57
CA THR A 124 -11.49 13.38 0.36
C THR A 124 -10.15 13.03 -0.27
N VAL A 125 -9.89 11.73 -0.43
CA VAL A 125 -8.67 11.23 -1.07
C VAL A 125 -8.83 11.24 -2.58
N LEU A 126 -7.92 11.89 -3.29
CA LEU A 126 -7.89 11.84 -4.74
C LEU A 126 -7.15 10.58 -5.19
N VAL A 127 -7.81 9.77 -6.02
CA VAL A 127 -7.29 8.49 -6.47
C VAL A 127 -7.26 8.48 -8.00
N PRO A 128 -6.14 8.12 -8.66
CA PRO A 128 -6.11 8.00 -10.12
C PRO A 128 -7.08 6.91 -10.63
N ASN A 129 -7.53 7.02 -11.87
CA ASN A 129 -8.29 5.95 -12.53
C ASN A 129 -7.63 5.63 -13.90
N PRO A 130 -7.05 4.43 -14.07
CA PRO A 130 -7.02 3.29 -13.14
C PRO A 130 -6.07 3.50 -11.94
N SER A 131 -6.30 2.76 -10.85
CA SER A 131 -5.47 2.77 -9.63
C SER A 131 -5.21 1.39 -9.07
N TYR A 132 -4.14 1.30 -8.27
CA TYR A 132 -3.93 0.17 -7.37
C TYR A 132 -5.02 0.14 -6.26
N PRO A 133 -5.68 -1.01 -5.97
CA PRO A 133 -6.87 -1.05 -5.11
C PRO A 133 -6.68 -0.46 -3.71
N ILE A 134 -5.50 -0.58 -3.12
CA ILE A 134 -5.23 -0.06 -1.77
C ILE A 134 -5.36 1.46 -1.69
N HIS A 135 -5.21 2.20 -2.80
CA HIS A 135 -5.44 3.64 -2.83
C HIS A 135 -6.91 3.99 -2.54
N ILE A 136 -7.84 3.13 -2.97
CA ILE A 136 -9.27 3.26 -2.70
C ILE A 136 -9.59 2.67 -1.32
N TYR A 137 -9.09 1.46 -1.06
CA TYR A 137 -9.49 0.69 0.12
C TYR A 137 -8.97 1.33 1.40
N GLY A 138 -7.75 1.88 1.39
CA GLY A 138 -7.19 2.61 2.53
C GLY A 138 -8.08 3.79 2.94
N ALA A 139 -8.58 4.56 1.97
CA ALA A 139 -9.47 5.69 2.23
C ALA A 139 -10.81 5.23 2.83
N VAL A 140 -11.39 4.14 2.30
CA VAL A 140 -12.63 3.56 2.82
C VAL A 140 -12.44 3.02 4.24
N ILE A 141 -11.33 2.33 4.52
CA ILE A 141 -10.99 1.80 5.86
C ILE A 141 -10.77 2.95 6.85
N ALA A 142 -10.11 4.03 6.44
CA ALA A 142 -10.02 5.26 7.22
C ALA A 142 -11.39 5.96 7.42
N GLY A 143 -12.46 5.45 6.82
CA GLY A 143 -13.81 6.01 6.90
C GLY A 143 -14.03 7.24 6.04
N ARG A 144 -13.10 7.52 5.11
CA ARG A 144 -13.09 8.72 4.29
C ARG A 144 -13.77 8.50 2.94
N ARG A 145 -13.99 9.60 2.22
CA ARG A 145 -14.43 9.57 0.82
C ARG A 145 -13.20 9.54 -0.09
N TYR A 146 -13.37 9.00 -1.28
CA TYR A 146 -12.39 9.12 -2.34
C TYR A 146 -13.08 9.68 -3.59
N ALA A 147 -12.33 10.42 -4.40
CA ALA A 147 -12.76 10.87 -5.71
C ALA A 147 -11.77 10.39 -6.75
N GLN A 148 -12.28 9.84 -7.85
CA GLN A 148 -11.44 9.35 -8.93
C GLN A 148 -11.11 10.43 -9.95
N CYS A 149 -9.82 10.56 -10.28
CA CYS A 149 -9.32 11.49 -11.29
C CYS A 149 -8.76 10.71 -12.49
N ARG A 150 -9.16 11.08 -13.71
CA ARG A 150 -8.59 10.50 -14.93
C ARG A 150 -7.19 11.08 -15.17
N TRP A 151 -6.22 10.22 -15.49
CA TRP A 151 -4.81 10.59 -15.65
C TRP A 151 -4.58 11.81 -16.56
N TRP A 152 -5.29 11.94 -17.67
CA TRP A 152 -5.11 13.04 -18.63
C TRP A 152 -5.74 14.38 -18.21
N LYS A 153 -6.49 14.43 -17.11
CA LYS A 153 -7.07 15.68 -16.57
C LYS A 153 -6.24 16.28 -15.43
N VAL A 154 -5.16 15.62 -15.01
CA VAL A 154 -4.25 16.14 -13.97
C VAL A 154 -3.03 16.75 -14.66
N SER A 155 -2.99 18.08 -14.74
CA SER A 155 -1.78 18.82 -15.13
C SER A 155 -1.04 19.23 -13.85
N ILE A 156 0.15 18.64 -13.63
CA ILE A 156 1.06 19.07 -12.58
C ILE A 156 1.96 20.13 -13.22
N SER A 157 1.64 21.42 -13.04
CA SER A 157 2.61 22.49 -13.33
C SER A 157 3.74 22.42 -12.29
N SER A 158 4.99 22.45 -12.77
CA SER A 158 6.23 22.26 -12.00
C SER A 158 6.72 23.51 -11.26
N THR A 159 5.90 24.54 -11.13
CA THR A 159 6.29 25.79 -10.46
C THR A 159 6.07 25.70 -8.96
N ASN A 160 7.18 25.64 -8.22
CA ASN A 160 7.37 25.78 -6.76
C ASN A 160 6.99 24.59 -5.86
N TRP A 161 8.03 23.84 -5.47
CA TRP A 161 8.00 22.78 -4.44
C TRP A 161 8.20 23.32 -3.00
N SER A 162 8.16 24.64 -2.80
CA SER A 162 8.50 25.31 -1.53
C SER A 162 7.30 25.69 -0.65
N GLU A 163 6.07 25.37 -1.05
CA GLU A 163 4.86 25.66 -0.25
C GLU A 163 4.17 24.37 0.23
N PRO A 164 3.58 24.35 1.44
CA PRO A 164 2.85 23.19 1.93
C PRO A 164 1.66 22.89 1.00
N PHE A 165 1.71 21.69 0.42
CA PHE A 165 0.75 21.05 -0.48
C PHE A 165 -0.71 21.52 -0.35
N VAL A 166 -1.08 22.60 -1.05
CA VAL A 166 -2.47 22.90 -1.41
C VAL A 166 -2.51 23.25 -2.89
N LYS A 167 -2.68 22.22 -3.74
CA LYS A 167 -2.85 22.41 -5.19
C LYS A 167 -4.34 22.46 -5.52
N VAL A 168 -4.83 23.64 -5.91
CA VAL A 168 -6.18 23.82 -6.43
C VAL A 168 -6.29 23.13 -7.79
N ILE A 169 -7.04 22.03 -7.85
CA ILE A 169 -7.40 21.39 -9.12
C ILE A 169 -8.52 22.22 -9.76
N ARG A 170 -8.19 23.00 -10.79
CA ARG A 170 -9.20 23.69 -11.60
C ARG A 170 -9.82 22.70 -12.59
N ASN A 171 -11.11 22.45 -12.44
CA ASN A 171 -11.92 21.69 -13.40
C ASN A 171 -12.12 22.57 -14.65
N ARG A 172 -11.40 22.32 -15.74
CA ARG A 172 -11.76 22.88 -17.05
C ARG A 172 -12.93 22.04 -17.60
N ARG A 173 -14.08 22.70 -17.77
CA ARG A 173 -15.24 22.17 -18.49
C ARG A 173 -14.87 21.86 -19.93
#